data_AF-A0A1C5Z934-F1
#
_entry.id   AF-A0A1C5Z934-F1
#
_cell.length_a   1.000
_cell.length_b   1.000
_cell.length_c   1.000
_cell.angle_alpha   90.00
_cell.angle_beta   90.00
_cell.angle_gamma   90.00
#
_symmetry.space_group_name_H-M   'P 1'
#
loop_
_entity.id
_entity.type
_entity.pdbx_description
1 polymer ?
#
loop_
_entity_poly.entity_id
_entity_poly.type
_entity_poly.pdbx_seq_one_letter_code
_entity_poly.pdbx_strand_id
1 'polypeptide(L)'
;MKNAVKKWGSFCGVLAILLGGLAAFAWFTSRPVSLRAEELTPAETMEAYSGAELTLETTGYQLYLTFSNFSDARLESGASVDREGKLLFDAGLTALLDGQWYWVPHKEYDTAGVGLEAEPGDTVQGQVFLSPYGKLPDGQYRITFGYWHRSSDGPLQEQDYYESYAQFRVEGGRYIP
;
A
#
# COMPACT_ATOMS: atom_id res chain seq x y z
N MET A 1 35.96 44.34 -17.07
CA MET A 1 34.79 44.27 -16.16
C MET A 1 33.47 43.91 -16.85
N LYS A 2 33.15 44.42 -18.07
CA LYS A 2 31.87 44.13 -18.77
C LYS A 2 31.59 42.64 -19.06
N ASN A 3 32.62 41.82 -19.31
CA ASN A 3 32.45 40.39 -19.63
C ASN A 3 32.15 39.50 -18.41
N ALA A 4 32.53 39.93 -17.20
CA ALA A 4 32.27 39.19 -15.97
C ALA A 4 30.79 39.29 -15.55
N VAL A 5 30.20 40.49 -15.65
CA VAL A 5 28.79 40.75 -15.34
C VAL A 5 27.86 39.98 -16.28
N LYS A 6 28.20 39.90 -17.58
CA LYS A 6 27.40 39.15 -18.57
C LYS A 6 27.45 37.63 -18.33
N LYS A 7 28.61 37.07 -17.99
CA LYS A 7 28.76 35.65 -17.61
C LYS A 7 28.00 35.31 -16.33
N TRP A 8 28.07 36.17 -15.32
CA TRP A 8 27.33 35.99 -14.06
C TRP A 8 25.81 36.11 -14.26
N GLY A 9 25.34 37.05 -15.08
CA GLY A 9 23.91 37.16 -15.42
C GLY A 9 23.38 35.93 -16.15
N SER A 10 24.11 35.40 -17.13
CA SER A 10 23.73 34.15 -17.81
C SER A 10 23.79 32.94 -16.87
N PHE A 11 24.77 32.86 -15.97
CA PHE A 11 24.86 31.80 -14.97
C PHE A 11 23.69 31.84 -13.96
N CYS A 12 23.35 33.02 -13.44
CA CYS A 12 22.19 33.19 -12.56
C CYS A 12 20.87 32.86 -13.26
N GLY A 13 20.73 33.19 -14.55
CA GLY A 13 19.56 32.83 -15.34
C GLY A 13 19.38 31.31 -15.49
N VAL A 14 20.46 30.59 -15.83
CA VAL A 14 20.43 29.12 -15.92
C VAL A 14 20.13 28.49 -14.55
N LEU A 15 20.73 29.00 -13.47
CA LEU A 15 20.49 28.51 -12.12
C LEU A 15 19.03 28.72 -11.69
N ALA A 16 18.43 29.87 -12.00
CA ALA A 16 17.02 30.14 -11.71
C ALA A 16 16.08 29.19 -12.46
N ILE A 17 16.37 28.86 -13.72
CA ILE A 17 15.60 27.89 -14.51
C ILE A 17 15.72 26.48 -13.91
N LEU A 18 16.93 26.06 -13.53
CA LEU A 18 17.14 24.76 -12.89
C LEU A 18 16.42 24.66 -11.54
N LEU A 19 16.51 25.70 -10.71
CA LEU A 19 15.80 25.75 -9.42
C LEU A 19 14.28 25.77 -9.61
N GLY A 20 13.77 26.55 -10.58
CA GLY A 20 12.36 26.55 -10.92
C GLY A 20 11.88 25.19 -11.42
N GLY A 21 12.67 24.52 -12.25
CA GLY A 21 12.40 23.17 -12.75
C GLY A 21 12.38 22.13 -11.62
N LEU A 22 13.36 22.16 -10.71
CA LEU A 22 13.40 21.29 -9.54
C LEU A 22 12.21 21.52 -8.60
N ALA A 23 11.84 22.79 -8.36
CA ALA A 23 10.70 23.13 -7.52
C ALA A 23 9.37 22.65 -8.14
N ALA A 24 9.18 22.84 -9.45
CA ALA A 24 8.00 22.36 -10.16
C ALA A 24 7.94 20.82 -10.16
N PHE A 25 9.08 20.14 -10.36
CA PHE A 25 9.17 18.68 -10.31
C PHE A 25 8.86 18.15 -8.91
N ALA A 26 9.48 18.72 -7.86
CA ALA A 26 9.21 18.35 -6.48
C ALA A 26 7.75 18.61 -6.08
N TRP A 27 7.15 19.69 -6.57
CA TRP A 27 5.73 19.94 -6.36
C TRP A 27 4.87 18.88 -7.07
N PHE A 28 5.18 18.53 -8.31
CA PHE A 28 4.42 17.54 -9.06
C PHE A 28 4.48 16.15 -8.41
N THR A 29 5.65 15.70 -7.95
CA THR A 29 5.83 14.38 -7.32
C THR A 29 5.32 14.31 -5.88
N SER A 30 5.10 15.46 -5.21
CA SER A 30 4.60 15.51 -3.84
C SER A 30 3.08 15.61 -3.71
N ARG A 31 2.36 15.70 -4.83
CA ARG A 31 0.89 15.73 -4.84
C ARG A 31 0.32 14.37 -4.51
N PRO A 32 -0.68 14.31 -3.61
CA PRO A 32 -1.46 13.10 -3.44
C PRO A 32 -2.18 12.70 -4.73
N VAL A 33 -2.46 11.41 -4.86
CA VAL A 33 -3.33 10.89 -5.92
C VAL A 33 -4.74 11.46 -5.77
N SER A 34 -5.41 11.68 -6.90
CA SER A 34 -6.81 12.12 -6.91
C SER A 34 -7.71 10.90 -6.83
N LEU A 35 -8.45 10.76 -5.72
CA LEU A 35 -9.46 9.71 -5.55
C LEU A 35 -10.84 10.33 -5.70
N ARG A 36 -11.63 9.82 -6.65
CA ARG A 36 -12.99 10.28 -6.95
C ARG A 36 -13.91 9.08 -7.08
N ALA A 37 -15.00 9.03 -6.32
CA ALA A 37 -15.87 7.87 -6.24
C ALA A 37 -16.42 7.45 -7.62
N GLU A 38 -16.70 8.41 -8.50
CA GLU A 38 -17.20 8.19 -9.86
C GLU A 38 -16.18 7.57 -10.83
N GLU A 39 -14.89 7.58 -10.48
CA GLU A 39 -13.79 7.03 -11.27
C GLU A 39 -13.27 5.68 -10.70
N LEU A 40 -13.80 5.23 -9.54
CA LEU A 40 -13.30 4.07 -8.82
C LEU A 40 -14.29 2.92 -8.77
N THR A 41 -13.76 1.70 -8.66
CA THR A 41 -14.54 0.49 -8.49
C THR A 41 -14.94 0.33 -7.01
N PRO A 42 -16.23 0.16 -6.69
CA PRO A 42 -16.66 -0.18 -5.33
C PRO A 42 -15.98 -1.45 -4.83
N ALA A 43 -15.60 -1.46 -3.56
CA ALA A 43 -15.02 -2.61 -2.89
C ALA A 43 -16.06 -3.19 -1.92
N GLU A 44 -16.56 -4.38 -2.23
CA GLU A 44 -17.41 -5.12 -1.31
C GLU A 44 -16.63 -5.54 -0.06
N THR A 45 -17.33 -5.88 1.01
CA THR A 45 -16.72 -6.38 2.24
C THR A 45 -17.06 -7.85 2.36
N MET A 46 -16.04 -8.70 2.37
CA MET A 46 -16.16 -10.12 2.63
C MET A 46 -16.03 -10.40 4.13
N GLU A 47 -16.45 -11.58 4.56
CA GLU A 47 -16.22 -12.03 5.93
C GLU A 47 -14.80 -12.58 6.06
N ALA A 48 -14.17 -12.32 7.21
CA ALA A 48 -12.92 -12.96 7.58
C ALA A 48 -13.19 -14.41 7.99
N TYR A 49 -12.21 -15.30 7.78
CA TYR A 49 -12.30 -16.64 8.32
C TYR A 49 -12.32 -16.57 9.85
N SER A 50 -13.18 -17.35 10.49
CA SER A 50 -13.33 -17.32 11.95
C SER A 50 -11.99 -17.69 12.63
N GLY A 51 -11.46 -16.76 13.44
CA GLY A 51 -10.16 -16.92 14.11
C GLY A 51 -8.97 -16.34 13.35
N ALA A 52 -9.15 -15.83 12.13
CA ALA A 52 -8.13 -15.08 11.41
C ALA A 52 -8.17 -13.59 11.79
N GLU A 53 -7.09 -13.07 12.35
CA GLU A 53 -6.99 -11.68 12.80
C GLU A 53 -5.94 -10.92 11.98
N LEU A 54 -6.25 -9.65 11.69
CA LEU A 54 -5.36 -8.74 11.01
C LEU A 54 -5.21 -7.48 11.84
N THR A 55 -4.00 -7.19 12.27
CA THR A 55 -3.67 -5.97 13.02
C THR A 55 -2.69 -5.12 12.24
N LEU A 56 -2.75 -3.81 12.48
CA LEU A 56 -1.93 -2.83 11.79
C LEU A 56 -1.23 -1.95 12.82
N GLU A 57 0.05 -1.74 12.59
CA GLU A 57 0.90 -0.88 13.38
C GLU A 57 1.58 0.15 12.47
N THR A 58 1.87 1.32 13.04
CA THR A 58 2.53 2.40 12.31
C THR A 58 3.88 2.71 12.94
N THR A 59 4.94 2.69 12.14
CA THR A 59 6.28 3.13 12.55
C THR A 59 6.71 4.29 11.66
N GLY A 60 6.49 5.53 12.13
CA GLY A 60 6.78 6.74 11.36
C GLY A 60 5.89 6.85 10.12
N TYR A 61 6.48 6.66 8.93
CA TYR A 61 5.78 6.67 7.64
C TYR A 61 5.61 5.26 7.05
N GLN A 62 5.78 4.23 7.87
CA GLN A 62 5.63 2.83 7.46
C GLN A 62 4.43 2.20 8.17
N LEU A 63 3.73 1.35 7.43
CA LEU A 63 2.70 0.48 7.96
C LEU A 63 3.26 -0.94 8.05
N TYR A 64 3.02 -1.59 9.18
CA TYR A 64 3.28 -2.99 9.39
C TYR A 64 1.95 -3.70 9.62
N LEU A 65 1.82 -4.86 9.01
CA LEU A 65 0.66 -5.72 9.12
C LEU A 65 1.09 -6.98 9.86
N THR A 66 0.27 -7.41 10.80
CA THR A 66 0.43 -8.71 11.47
C THR A 66 -0.82 -9.53 11.21
N PHE A 67 -0.66 -10.65 10.53
CA PHE A 67 -1.69 -11.64 10.32
C PHE A 67 -1.50 -12.80 11.31
N SER A 68 -2.55 -13.10 12.07
CA SER A 68 -2.56 -14.16 13.07
C SER A 68 -3.64 -15.16 12.75
N ASN A 69 -3.27 -16.44 12.67
CA ASN A 69 -4.21 -17.53 12.46
C ASN A 69 -4.50 -18.24 13.79
N PHE A 70 -5.56 -17.83 14.48
CA PHE A 70 -6.03 -18.51 15.69
C PHE A 70 -7.11 -19.55 15.42
N SER A 71 -7.36 -19.87 14.15
CA SER A 71 -8.27 -20.93 13.75
C SER A 71 -7.61 -22.31 13.84
N ASP A 72 -8.37 -23.36 13.54
CA ASP A 72 -7.89 -24.74 13.41
C ASP A 72 -7.57 -25.14 11.96
N ALA A 73 -7.66 -24.20 11.02
CA ALA A 73 -7.42 -24.43 9.60
C ALA A 73 -6.08 -23.83 9.13
N ARG A 74 -5.50 -24.43 8.10
CA ARG A 74 -4.36 -23.85 7.36
C ARG A 74 -4.87 -22.76 6.41
N LEU A 75 -4.26 -21.59 6.48
CA LEU A 75 -4.58 -20.44 5.64
C LEU A 75 -3.40 -20.11 4.74
N GLU A 76 -3.67 -19.86 3.46
CA GLU A 76 -2.65 -19.53 2.46
C GLU A 76 -2.92 -18.19 1.81
N SER A 77 -1.89 -17.39 1.56
CA SER A 77 -1.99 -16.10 0.90
C SER A 77 -0.79 -15.85 -0.02
N GLY A 78 -0.88 -14.78 -0.80
CA GLY A 78 0.25 -14.21 -1.51
C GLY A 78 0.94 -13.12 -0.69
N ALA A 79 2.25 -13.10 -0.72
CA ALA A 79 3.05 -11.97 -0.29
C ALA A 79 4.18 -11.72 -1.29
N SER A 80 5.03 -10.75 -1.01
CA SER A 80 6.21 -10.44 -1.79
C SER A 80 7.43 -10.33 -0.87
N VAL A 81 8.62 -10.44 -1.44
CA VAL A 81 9.86 -10.11 -0.71
C VAL A 81 10.60 -8.98 -1.42
N ASP A 82 11.18 -8.08 -0.64
CA ASP A 82 12.07 -7.05 -1.18
C ASP A 82 13.47 -7.61 -1.49
N ARG A 83 14.37 -6.75 -1.98
CA ARG A 83 15.76 -7.14 -2.31
C ARG A 83 16.58 -7.56 -1.09
N GLU A 84 16.17 -7.18 0.11
CA GLU A 84 16.80 -7.52 1.39
C GLU A 84 16.16 -8.77 2.02
N GLY A 85 15.17 -9.36 1.36
CA GLY A 85 14.43 -10.54 1.84
C GLY A 85 13.36 -10.20 2.89
N LYS A 86 12.98 -8.93 3.05
CA LYS A 86 11.90 -8.55 3.97
C LYS A 86 10.55 -8.86 3.36
N LEU A 87 9.66 -9.41 4.17
CA LEU A 87 8.29 -9.71 3.79
C LEU A 87 7.50 -8.42 3.56
N LEU A 88 6.91 -8.33 2.39
CA LEU A 88 6.00 -7.30 1.96
C LEU A 88 4.61 -7.92 1.78
N PHE A 89 3.63 -7.41 2.52
CA PHE A 89 2.24 -7.78 2.30
C PHE A 89 1.76 -7.09 1.01
N ASP A 90 1.48 -7.90 -0.01
CA ASP A 90 0.83 -7.46 -1.25
C ASP A 90 -0.69 -7.43 -1.02
N ALA A 91 -1.08 -6.45 -0.21
CA ALA A 91 -2.46 -6.29 0.23
C ALA A 91 -3.16 -5.22 -0.63
N GLY A 92 -4.43 -5.44 -0.88
CA GLY A 92 -5.29 -4.47 -1.55
C GLY A 92 -5.52 -3.25 -0.65
N LEU A 93 -5.58 -2.05 -1.23
CA LEU A 93 -5.92 -0.83 -0.50
C LEU A 93 -7.30 -0.34 -0.94
N THR A 94 -8.15 -0.02 0.04
CA THR A 94 -9.44 0.63 -0.23
C THR A 94 -9.57 1.93 0.55
N ALA A 95 -10.28 2.90 -0.02
CA ALA A 95 -10.55 4.20 0.57
C ALA A 95 -12.06 4.36 0.82
N LEU A 96 -12.42 4.96 1.95
CA LEU A 96 -13.81 5.30 2.27
C LEU A 96 -14.14 6.66 1.68
N LEU A 97 -15.03 6.69 0.68
CA LEU A 97 -15.52 7.90 0.03
C LEU A 97 -17.05 7.91 0.12
N ASP A 98 -17.62 9.01 0.62
CA ASP A 98 -19.08 9.18 0.74
C ASP A 98 -19.82 8.01 1.43
N GLY A 99 -19.15 7.36 2.39
CA GLY A 99 -19.70 6.24 3.16
C GLY A 99 -19.57 4.86 2.49
N GLN A 100 -18.90 4.77 1.33
CA GLN A 100 -18.68 3.53 0.58
C GLN A 100 -17.19 3.26 0.37
N TRP A 101 -16.78 1.99 0.44
CA TRP A 101 -15.40 1.59 0.18
C TRP A 101 -15.14 1.45 -1.33
N TYR A 102 -14.00 1.94 -1.78
CA TYR A 102 -13.55 1.87 -3.17
C TYR A 102 -12.11 1.35 -3.26
N TRP A 103 -11.83 0.55 -4.27
CA TRP A 103 -10.47 0.11 -4.58
C TRP A 103 -9.60 1.29 -4.99
N VAL A 104 -8.44 1.43 -4.34
CA VAL A 104 -7.44 2.42 -4.73
C VAL A 104 -6.63 1.85 -5.91
N PRO A 105 -6.52 2.56 -7.04
CA PRO A 105 -5.74 2.09 -8.17
C PRO A 105 -4.25 2.02 -7.79
N HIS A 106 -3.59 0.94 -8.18
CA HIS A 106 -2.15 0.83 -8.10
C HIS A 106 -1.52 0.72 -9.49
N LYS A 107 -0.26 1.10 -9.58
CA LYS A 107 0.57 0.82 -10.75
C LYS A 107 1.04 -0.63 -10.69
N GLU A 108 1.03 -1.32 -11.83
CA GLU A 108 1.72 -2.60 -11.96
C GLU A 108 3.18 -2.44 -11.54
N TYR A 109 3.65 -3.35 -10.71
CA TYR A 109 5.00 -3.33 -10.18
C TYR A 109 5.51 -4.75 -10.02
N ASP A 110 6.72 -5.02 -10.50
CA ASP A 110 7.33 -6.35 -10.43
C ASP A 110 7.91 -6.61 -9.04
N THR A 111 7.26 -7.50 -8.28
CA THR A 111 7.82 -8.12 -7.08
C THR A 111 7.99 -9.63 -7.30
N ALA A 112 8.93 -10.22 -6.58
CA ALA A 112 8.98 -11.67 -6.48
C ALA A 112 7.89 -12.11 -5.50
N GLY A 113 6.78 -12.62 -6.04
CA GLY A 113 5.71 -13.20 -5.26
C GLY A 113 6.20 -14.45 -4.51
N VAL A 114 5.82 -14.55 -3.24
CA VAL A 114 6.04 -15.72 -2.38
C VAL A 114 4.71 -16.18 -1.81
N GLY A 115 4.57 -17.51 -1.63
CA GLY A 115 3.46 -18.06 -0.87
C GLY A 115 3.65 -17.77 0.62
N LEU A 116 2.59 -17.33 1.27
CA LEU A 116 2.52 -17.20 2.72
C LEU A 116 1.57 -18.28 3.24
N GLU A 117 2.12 -19.24 3.97
CA GLU A 117 1.36 -20.31 4.60
C GLU A 117 1.32 -20.04 6.11
N ALA A 118 0.13 -20.04 6.70
CA ALA A 118 -0.08 -19.85 8.12
C ALA A 118 -0.83 -21.07 8.67
N GLU A 119 -0.12 -21.91 9.42
CA GLU A 119 -0.71 -23.03 10.13
C GLU A 119 -1.50 -22.54 11.37
N PRO A 120 -2.37 -23.39 11.96
CA PRO A 120 -3.04 -23.06 13.21
C PRO A 120 -2.08 -22.61 14.32
N GLY A 121 -2.31 -21.40 14.85
CA GLY A 121 -1.49 -20.76 15.88
C GLY A 121 -0.37 -19.87 15.35
N ASP A 122 -0.13 -19.82 14.05
CA ASP A 122 0.93 -19.00 13.46
C ASP A 122 0.59 -17.51 13.49
N THR A 123 1.65 -16.68 13.54
CA THR A 123 1.55 -15.24 13.39
C THR A 123 2.71 -14.75 12.52
N VAL A 124 2.37 -13.99 11.49
CA VAL A 124 3.32 -13.45 10.52
C VAL A 124 3.18 -11.94 10.45
N GLN A 125 4.32 -11.23 10.58
CA GLN A 125 4.38 -9.79 10.46
C GLN A 125 5.22 -9.39 9.24
N GLY A 126 4.83 -8.31 8.58
CA GLY A 126 5.56 -7.75 7.46
C GLY A 126 5.15 -6.32 7.18
N GLN A 127 5.89 -5.67 6.29
CA GLN A 127 5.60 -4.29 5.91
C GLN A 127 4.50 -4.26 4.85
N VAL A 128 3.60 -3.28 4.89
CA VAL A 128 2.64 -3.04 3.81
C VAL A 128 3.33 -2.30 2.68
N PHE A 129 3.23 -2.83 1.46
CA PHE A 129 3.83 -2.21 0.29
C PHE A 129 2.90 -1.17 -0.35
N LEU A 130 2.99 0.08 0.11
CA LEU A 130 2.13 1.18 -0.38
C LEU A 130 2.66 1.92 -1.62
N SER A 131 3.92 1.70 -2.02
CA SER A 131 4.54 2.39 -3.16
C SER A 131 3.71 2.34 -4.46
N PRO A 132 3.06 1.21 -4.82
CA PRO A 132 2.26 1.10 -6.03
C PRO A 132 1.08 2.09 -6.11
N TYR A 133 0.57 2.56 -4.96
CA TYR A 133 -0.59 3.46 -4.87
C TYR A 133 -0.22 4.95 -4.94
N GLY A 134 1.07 5.29 -4.91
CA GLY A 134 1.53 6.67 -4.83
C GLY A 134 1.22 7.32 -3.46
N LYS A 135 1.27 8.65 -3.41
CA LYS A 135 0.99 9.38 -2.16
C LYS A 135 -0.51 9.46 -1.92
N LEU A 136 -0.98 8.91 -0.81
CA LEU A 136 -2.40 8.91 -0.47
C LEU A 136 -2.86 10.30 0.02
N PRO A 137 -4.06 10.78 -0.39
CA PRO A 137 -4.68 11.96 0.22
C PRO A 137 -5.14 11.67 1.65
N ASP A 138 -5.39 12.72 2.43
CA ASP A 138 -5.97 12.58 3.77
C ASP A 138 -7.36 11.91 3.68
N GLY A 139 -7.65 10.98 4.59
CA GLY A 139 -8.86 10.17 4.52
C GLY A 139 -8.80 8.90 5.34
N GLN A 140 -9.87 8.09 5.26
CA GLN A 140 -9.96 6.78 5.89
C GLN A 140 -9.69 5.68 4.87
N TYR A 141 -8.90 4.71 5.28
CA TYR A 141 -8.44 3.61 4.44
C TYR A 141 -8.57 2.29 5.19
N ARG A 142 -8.62 1.19 4.44
CA ARG A 142 -8.38 -0.15 5.00
C ARG A 142 -7.49 -0.94 4.06
N ILE A 143 -6.55 -1.65 4.67
CA ILE A 143 -5.78 -2.70 4.03
C ILE A 143 -6.66 -3.94 3.97
N THR A 144 -6.73 -4.57 2.81
CA THR A 144 -7.47 -5.79 2.52
C THR A 144 -6.47 -6.91 2.29
N PHE A 145 -6.48 -7.90 3.18
CA PHE A 145 -5.61 -9.06 3.08
C PHE A 145 -6.44 -10.30 2.77
N GLY A 146 -6.31 -10.78 1.54
CA GLY A 146 -7.00 -11.95 1.03
C GLY A 146 -6.23 -13.24 1.27
N TYR A 147 -6.93 -14.31 1.60
CA TYR A 147 -6.33 -15.62 1.82
C TYR A 147 -7.34 -16.73 1.56
N TRP A 148 -6.82 -17.92 1.27
CA TRP A 148 -7.58 -19.12 1.01
C TRP A 148 -7.55 -20.06 2.21
N HIS A 149 -8.70 -20.65 2.52
CA HIS A 149 -8.77 -21.77 3.45
C HIS A 149 -8.32 -23.05 2.72
N ARG A 150 -7.17 -23.59 3.12
CA ARG A 150 -6.60 -24.80 2.50
C ARG A 150 -7.25 -26.06 3.05
N SER A 151 -8.35 -26.48 2.44
CA SER A 151 -9.09 -27.70 2.81
C SER A 151 -8.62 -28.97 2.09
N SER A 152 -7.90 -28.82 0.98
CA SER A 152 -7.39 -29.92 0.16
C SER A 152 -6.13 -29.52 -0.62
N ASP A 153 -5.44 -30.50 -1.19
CA ASP A 153 -4.22 -30.28 -1.99
C ASP A 153 -4.50 -29.74 -3.43
N GLY A 154 -5.75 -29.45 -3.77
CA GLY A 154 -6.15 -28.96 -5.09
C GLY A 154 -5.65 -27.55 -5.42
N PRO A 155 -5.99 -26.99 -6.61
CA PRO A 155 -5.67 -25.62 -6.96
C PRO A 155 -6.24 -24.61 -5.94
N LEU A 156 -5.47 -23.56 -5.64
CA LEU A 156 -5.91 -22.51 -4.69
C LEU A 156 -7.16 -21.77 -5.17
N GLN A 157 -7.34 -21.61 -6.49
CA GLN A 157 -8.52 -20.94 -7.05
C GLN A 157 -9.83 -21.70 -6.82
N GLU A 158 -9.74 -22.99 -6.46
CA GLU A 158 -10.89 -23.84 -6.15
C GLU A 158 -11.19 -23.89 -4.64
N GLN A 159 -10.35 -23.28 -3.81
CA GLN A 159 -10.55 -23.20 -2.37
C GLN A 159 -11.40 -21.97 -1.99
N ASP A 160 -12.02 -22.02 -0.82
CA ASP A 160 -12.78 -20.89 -0.28
C ASP A 160 -11.86 -19.71 0.05
N TYR A 161 -12.23 -18.52 -0.43
CA TYR A 161 -11.49 -17.29 -0.27
C TYR A 161 -12.15 -16.37 0.75
N TYR A 162 -11.33 -15.77 1.61
CA TYR A 162 -11.74 -14.88 2.71
C TYR A 162 -10.86 -13.64 2.72
N GLU A 163 -11.33 -12.58 3.38
CA GLU A 163 -10.58 -11.34 3.53
C GLU A 163 -10.61 -10.85 4.98
N SER A 164 -9.45 -10.43 5.48
CA SER A 164 -9.36 -9.65 6.72
C SER A 164 -8.98 -8.21 6.40
N TYR A 165 -9.45 -7.28 7.24
CA TYR A 165 -9.25 -5.86 7.03
C TYR A 165 -8.60 -5.20 8.24
N ALA A 166 -7.66 -4.29 7.98
CA ALA A 166 -7.10 -3.41 9.01
C ALA A 166 -7.27 -1.96 8.56
N GLN A 167 -7.95 -1.17 9.39
CA GLN A 167 -8.21 0.24 9.09
C GLN A 167 -7.06 1.13 9.51
N PHE A 168 -6.90 2.25 8.81
CA PHE A 168 -6.02 3.34 9.19
C PHE A 168 -6.50 4.64 8.55
N ARG A 169 -5.93 5.76 8.97
CA ARG A 169 -6.19 7.10 8.44
C ARG A 169 -4.91 7.73 7.94
N VAL A 170 -5.07 8.59 6.94
CA VAL A 170 -4.02 9.50 6.49
C VAL A 170 -4.38 10.90 6.97
N GLU A 171 -3.49 11.53 7.73
CA GLU A 171 -3.64 12.92 8.19
C GLU A 171 -2.34 13.69 7.99
N GLY A 172 -2.36 14.77 7.20
CA GLY A 172 -1.16 15.54 6.85
C GLY A 172 -0.08 14.68 6.20
N GLY A 173 -0.46 13.62 5.48
CA GLY A 173 0.47 12.65 4.88
C GLY A 173 1.14 11.68 5.87
N ARG A 174 0.66 11.57 7.10
CA ARG A 174 1.08 10.56 8.09
C ARG A 174 0.04 9.46 8.21
N TYR A 175 0.50 8.25 8.46
CA TYR A 175 -0.38 7.10 8.72
C TYR A 175 -0.69 6.99 10.21
N ILE A 176 -1.98 6.85 10.51
CA ILE A 176 -2.52 6.77 11.87
C ILE A 176 -3.38 5.51 11.93
N PRO A 177 -3.13 4.55 12.83
CA PRO A 177 -3.96 3.37 12.96
C PRO A 177 -5.37 3.72 13.47
#